data_AF-A0A0B2VLE5-F1
#
_entry.id   AF-A0A0B2VLE5-F1
#
_cell.length_a   1.000
_cell.length_b   1.000
_cell.length_c   1.000
_cell.angle_alpha   90.00
_cell.angle_beta   90.00
_cell.angle_gamma   90.00
#
_symmetry.space_group_name_H-M   'P 1'
#
loop_
_entity.id
_entity.type
_entity.pdbx_description
1 polymer ?
#
loop_
_entity_poly.entity_id
_entity_poly.type
_entity_poly.pdbx_seq_one_letter_code
_entity_poly.pdbx_strand_id
1 'polypeptide(L)'
;ADCKDDVDYCHTIVKNNKCSLNVAKRHCRKSCGNCTEPAPARPAPSADCYDDNPDCENSFYICGIYPQYEAECKQTCEICGQPERPSPTPGSGCEDEVGFCYSIVAQNKCGLNAAKRLCRKSCGHCQAPVPARPTPTIECFDQREDCESGFYVCGAYPEHAAECRMTCEICNDKSATTKNPVA
;
A
#
# COMPACT_ATOMS: atom_id res chain seq x y z
N ALA A 1 1.72 -30.30 -15.66
CA ALA A 1 0.91 -29.67 -14.60
C ALA A 1 0.16 -28.52 -15.24
N ASP A 2 -1.16 -28.50 -15.14
CA ASP A 2 -1.97 -27.41 -15.68
C ASP A 2 -1.59 -26.11 -14.97
N CYS A 3 -1.12 -25.14 -15.75
CA CYS A 3 -0.78 -23.82 -15.22
C CYS A 3 -2.07 -23.04 -14.95
N LYS A 4 -2.27 -22.68 -13.69
CA LYS A 4 -3.43 -21.91 -13.24
C LYS A 4 -3.00 -20.92 -12.17
N ASP A 5 -3.90 -19.99 -11.88
CA ASP A 5 -3.82 -19.18 -10.68
C ASP A 5 -4.56 -19.92 -9.56
N ASP A 6 -3.99 -19.90 -8.36
CA ASP A 6 -4.54 -20.52 -7.16
C ASP A 6 -5.33 -19.53 -6.29
N VAL A 7 -5.26 -18.23 -6.62
CA VAL A 7 -5.99 -17.14 -5.95
C VAL A 7 -6.67 -16.24 -6.99
N ASP A 8 -7.72 -15.53 -6.58
CA ASP A 8 -8.59 -14.72 -7.45
C ASP A 8 -8.09 -13.27 -7.66
N TYR A 9 -7.27 -12.76 -6.74
CA TYR A 9 -6.72 -11.41 -6.78
C TYR A 9 -5.44 -11.26 -7.64
N CYS A 10 -5.08 -12.24 -8.48
CA CYS A 10 -3.88 -12.17 -9.31
C CYS A 10 -3.84 -10.98 -10.29
N HIS A 11 -5.00 -10.47 -10.70
CA HIS A 11 -5.11 -9.24 -11.47
C HIS A 11 -4.49 -8.04 -10.73
N THR A 12 -4.61 -7.97 -9.40
CA THR A 12 -4.03 -6.92 -8.55
C THR A 12 -2.51 -7.09 -8.43
N ILE A 13 -2.01 -8.33 -8.41
CA ILE A 13 -0.57 -8.62 -8.41
C ILE A 13 0.09 -8.14 -9.70
N VAL A 14 -0.54 -8.43 -10.85
CA VAL A 14 -0.09 -7.95 -12.17
C VAL A 14 -0.14 -6.43 -12.23
N LYS A 15 -1.26 -5.81 -11.84
CA LYS A 15 -1.44 -4.35 -11.84
C LYS A 15 -0.36 -3.63 -11.02
N ASN A 16 0.04 -4.21 -9.89
CA ASN A 16 1.05 -3.64 -9.00
C ASN A 16 2.49 -4.10 -9.30
N ASN A 17 2.72 -4.75 -10.44
CA ASN A 17 4.03 -5.24 -10.88
C ASN A 17 4.75 -6.15 -9.85
N LYS A 18 3.98 -7.01 -9.17
CA LYS A 18 4.48 -7.91 -8.10
C LYS A 18 4.75 -9.34 -8.57
N CYS A 19 4.75 -9.57 -9.88
CA CYS A 19 4.97 -10.90 -10.46
C CYS A 19 6.38 -11.46 -10.23
N SER A 20 7.32 -10.62 -9.77
CA SER A 20 8.68 -11.05 -9.40
C SER A 20 8.74 -11.79 -8.06
N LEU A 21 7.76 -11.58 -7.16
CA LEU A 21 7.71 -12.27 -5.87
C LEU A 21 7.56 -13.78 -6.07
N ASN A 22 8.30 -14.60 -5.33
CA ASN A 22 8.19 -16.06 -5.42
C ASN A 22 6.81 -16.56 -5.03
N VAL A 23 6.14 -15.89 -4.08
CA VAL A 23 4.73 -16.20 -3.74
C VAL A 23 3.78 -15.93 -4.92
N ALA A 24 4.01 -14.88 -5.70
CA ALA A 24 3.27 -14.65 -6.95
C ALA A 24 3.61 -15.70 -8.02
N LYS A 25 4.88 -16.12 -8.11
CA LYS A 25 5.32 -17.23 -8.98
C LYS A 25 4.77 -18.60 -8.54
N ARG A 26 4.25 -18.73 -7.32
CA ARG A 26 3.50 -19.92 -6.87
C ARG A 26 2.03 -19.81 -7.18
N HIS A 27 1.37 -18.74 -6.74
CA HIS A 27 -0.09 -18.63 -6.72
C HIS A 27 -0.71 -17.89 -7.91
N CYS A 28 0.06 -17.08 -8.64
CA CYS A 28 -0.42 -16.30 -9.78
C CYS A 28 0.30 -16.66 -11.08
N ARG A 29 0.61 -17.94 -11.26
CA ARG A 29 1.46 -18.41 -12.37
C ARG A 29 0.92 -18.07 -13.73
N LYS A 30 -0.38 -18.24 -13.94
CA LYS A 30 -1.00 -17.98 -15.24
C LYS A 30 -1.06 -16.48 -15.49
N SER A 31 -1.56 -15.71 -14.53
CA SER A 31 -1.67 -14.26 -14.63
C SER A 31 -0.31 -13.57 -14.80
N CYS A 32 0.74 -14.07 -14.14
CA CYS A 32 2.09 -13.52 -14.23
C CYS A 32 2.94 -14.14 -15.36
N GLY A 33 2.42 -15.08 -16.14
CA GLY A 33 3.15 -15.72 -17.23
C GLY A 33 4.26 -16.71 -16.79
N ASN A 34 4.26 -17.15 -15.53
CA ASN A 34 5.27 -18.05 -14.94
C ASN A 34 4.90 -19.54 -15.10
N CYS A 35 4.32 -19.90 -16.24
CA CYS A 35 3.88 -21.28 -16.53
C CYS A 35 5.00 -22.20 -17.02
N THR A 36 6.03 -21.63 -17.62
CA THR A 36 7.14 -22.35 -18.24
C THR A 36 8.14 -22.89 -17.22
N GLU A 37 8.25 -22.22 -16.07
CA GLU A 37 9.13 -22.62 -14.97
C GLU A 37 8.35 -23.37 -13.89
N PRO A 38 8.99 -24.34 -13.21
CA PRO A 38 8.45 -24.91 -11.99
C PRO A 38 8.19 -23.83 -10.95
N ALA A 39 7.09 -23.96 -10.19
CA ALA A 39 6.82 -23.05 -9.09
C ALA A 39 7.98 -23.14 -8.07
N PRO A 40 8.53 -22.00 -7.60
CA PRO A 40 9.56 -22.02 -6.58
C PRO A 40 8.99 -22.62 -5.30
N ALA A 41 9.79 -23.42 -4.59
CA ALA A 41 9.37 -23.94 -3.28
C ALA A 41 9.15 -22.78 -2.28
N ARG A 42 8.24 -22.99 -1.32
CA ARG A 42 8.16 -22.07 -0.17
C ARG A 42 9.48 -22.18 0.61
N PRO A 43 10.17 -21.06 0.91
CA PRO A 43 11.33 -21.08 1.76
C PRO A 43 10.99 -21.66 3.14
N ALA A 44 11.87 -22.47 3.71
CA ALA A 44 11.71 -22.89 5.09
C ALA A 44 11.98 -21.68 6.02
N PRO A 45 11.19 -21.48 7.10
CA PRO A 45 11.46 -20.45 8.09
C PRO A 45 12.82 -20.67 8.74
N SER A 46 13.54 -19.58 9.00
CA SER A 46 14.79 -19.55 9.78
C SER A 46 14.60 -18.72 11.05
N ALA A 47 15.56 -18.79 11.97
CA ALA A 47 15.51 -18.03 13.22
C ALA A 47 15.37 -16.51 13.00
N ASP A 48 15.93 -15.99 11.91
CA ASP A 48 15.96 -14.55 11.59
C ASP A 48 15.00 -14.16 10.46
N CYS A 49 14.29 -15.13 9.88
CA CYS A 49 13.42 -14.92 8.73
C CYS A 49 12.26 -15.91 8.74
N TYR A 50 11.16 -15.47 9.31
CA TYR A 50 9.90 -16.20 9.32
C TYR A 50 8.74 -15.20 9.22
N ASP A 51 7.59 -15.68 8.79
CA ASP A 51 6.35 -14.90 8.87
C ASP A 51 5.76 -15.06 10.29
N ASP A 52 5.47 -13.95 10.96
CA ASP A 52 4.78 -13.94 12.25
C ASP A 52 3.29 -14.32 12.07
N ASN A 53 2.72 -14.00 10.89
CA ASN A 53 1.33 -14.28 10.57
C ASN A 53 1.22 -15.53 9.65
N PRO A 54 0.44 -16.57 10.03
CA PRO A 54 0.33 -17.80 9.24
C PRO A 54 -0.37 -17.58 7.88
N ASP A 55 -1.17 -16.52 7.73
CA ASP A 55 -1.96 -16.24 6.54
C ASP A 55 -1.21 -15.39 5.49
N CYS A 56 0.06 -15.07 5.71
CA CYS A 56 0.86 -14.24 4.81
C CYS A 56 0.85 -14.77 3.36
N GLU A 57 1.02 -16.08 3.17
CA GLU A 57 1.05 -16.69 1.84
C GLU A 57 -0.30 -16.56 1.10
N ASN A 58 -1.42 -16.53 1.83
CA ASN A 58 -2.76 -16.29 1.27
C ASN A 58 -3.08 -14.79 1.14
N SER A 59 -2.31 -13.92 1.79
CA SER A 59 -2.52 -12.47 1.84
C SER A 59 -1.40 -11.68 1.17
N PHE A 60 -0.54 -12.32 0.37
CA PHE A 60 0.68 -11.69 -0.18
C PHE A 60 0.43 -10.48 -1.08
N TYR A 61 -0.81 -10.21 -1.47
CA TYR A 61 -1.18 -8.95 -2.10
C TYR A 61 -0.79 -7.74 -1.22
N ILE A 62 -0.61 -7.92 0.09
CA ILE A 62 -0.21 -6.87 1.02
C ILE A 62 1.23 -6.36 0.84
N CYS A 63 2.14 -7.18 0.31
CA CYS A 63 3.59 -6.88 0.26
C CYS A 63 3.85 -5.58 -0.52
N GLY A 64 4.45 -4.55 0.07
CA GLY A 64 4.67 -3.25 -0.58
C GLY A 64 3.43 -2.35 -0.72
N ILE A 65 2.26 -2.75 -0.16
CA ILE A 65 1.06 -1.90 -0.06
C ILE A 65 0.75 -1.58 1.41
N TYR A 66 0.84 -2.56 2.31
CA TYR A 66 0.54 -2.39 3.73
C TYR A 66 1.77 -2.74 4.59
N PRO A 67 2.69 -1.79 4.82
CA PRO A 67 3.96 -2.01 5.51
C PRO A 67 3.81 -2.61 6.91
N GLN A 68 2.72 -2.26 7.62
CA GLN A 68 2.42 -2.80 8.93
C GLN A 68 2.19 -4.31 8.90
N TYR A 69 1.53 -4.81 7.85
CA TYR A 69 1.30 -6.25 7.66
C TYR A 69 2.47 -6.92 6.95
N GLU A 70 3.20 -6.18 6.11
CA GLU A 70 4.43 -6.67 5.49
C GLU A 70 5.50 -7.00 6.54
N ALA A 71 5.55 -6.25 7.64
CA ALA A 71 6.43 -6.54 8.78
C ALA A 71 6.06 -7.85 9.52
N GLU A 72 4.80 -8.29 9.46
CA GLU A 72 4.36 -9.61 9.97
C GLU A 72 4.61 -10.73 8.95
N CYS A 73 4.91 -10.36 7.70
CA CYS A 73 5.02 -11.26 6.55
C CYS A 73 6.39 -11.18 5.88
N LYS A 74 7.46 -11.03 6.68
CA LYS A 74 8.81 -10.71 6.19
C LYS A 74 9.34 -11.74 5.19
N GLN A 75 9.03 -13.02 5.40
CA GLN A 75 9.46 -14.11 4.54
C GLN A 75 8.63 -14.16 3.26
N THR A 76 7.30 -14.10 3.37
CA THR A 76 6.40 -14.11 2.21
C THR A 76 6.63 -12.90 1.29
N CYS A 77 6.88 -11.73 1.88
CA CYS A 77 7.14 -10.49 1.16
C CYS A 77 8.61 -10.31 0.73
N GLU A 78 9.47 -11.28 1.02
CA GLU A 78 10.88 -11.30 0.60
C GLU A 78 11.70 -10.10 1.11
N ILE A 79 11.36 -9.62 2.31
CA ILE A 79 12.04 -8.50 2.96
C ILE A 79 12.96 -8.95 4.11
N CYS A 80 13.14 -10.25 4.30
CA CYS A 80 14.12 -10.77 5.26
C CYS A 80 15.53 -10.26 4.98
N GLY A 81 16.23 -9.81 6.04
CA GLY A 81 17.58 -9.26 5.91
C GLY A 81 17.64 -7.88 5.24
N GLN A 82 16.51 -7.34 4.78
CA GLN A 82 16.43 -5.89 4.60
C GLN A 82 16.53 -5.28 6.01
N PRO A 83 17.38 -4.26 6.20
CA PRO A 83 17.40 -3.56 7.48
C PRO A 83 15.96 -3.18 7.82
N GLU A 84 15.49 -3.50 9.03
CA GLU A 84 14.26 -2.92 9.54
C GLU A 84 14.37 -1.43 9.26
N ARG A 85 13.47 -0.92 8.41
CA ARG A 85 13.59 0.45 7.93
C ARG A 85 13.61 1.30 9.19
N PRO A 86 14.69 2.08 9.43
CA PRO A 86 14.88 2.71 10.72
C PRO A 86 13.60 3.40 11.11
N SER A 87 13.06 3.07 12.29
CA SER A 87 12.04 3.93 12.88
C SER A 87 12.62 5.34 12.87
N PRO A 88 11.88 6.34 12.37
CA PRO A 88 12.42 7.67 12.15
C PRO A 88 13.11 8.13 13.43
N THR A 89 14.43 8.29 13.35
CA THR A 89 15.22 8.79 14.47
C THR A 89 14.85 10.27 14.62
N PRO A 90 14.29 10.70 15.76
CA PRO A 90 13.94 12.11 15.95
C PRO A 90 15.24 12.93 15.89
N GLY A 91 15.45 13.73 14.84
CA GLY A 91 16.64 14.59 14.81
C GLY A 91 17.03 15.27 13.50
N SER A 92 16.60 14.81 12.32
CA SER A 92 16.97 15.44 11.02
C SER A 92 15.89 16.38 10.44
N GLY A 93 14.70 16.44 11.06
CA GLY A 93 13.58 17.31 10.65
C GLY A 93 12.87 16.93 9.34
N CYS A 94 13.42 15.97 8.57
CA CYS A 94 12.78 15.39 7.40
C CYS A 94 12.97 13.87 7.37
N GLU A 95 11.93 13.16 7.79
CA GLU A 95 11.81 11.72 7.64
C GLU A 95 10.43 11.39 7.07
N ASP A 96 10.25 10.15 6.64
CA ASP A 96 8.92 9.61 6.37
C ASP A 96 8.27 9.22 7.70
N GLU A 97 7.02 9.60 7.89
CA GLU A 97 6.21 9.28 9.07
C GLU A 97 5.38 8.00 8.88
N VAL A 98 5.31 7.47 7.65
CA VAL A 98 4.59 6.24 7.32
C VAL A 98 5.43 5.28 6.47
N GLY A 99 5.22 3.97 6.63
CA GLY A 99 6.04 2.95 5.98
C GLY A 99 5.83 2.83 4.46
N PHE A 100 4.69 3.26 3.91
CA PHE A 100 4.25 2.96 2.55
C PHE A 100 4.68 4.00 1.51
N CYS A 101 5.57 4.94 1.88
CA CYS A 101 5.97 6.04 1.02
C CYS A 101 6.64 5.62 -0.30
N TYR A 102 7.27 4.44 -0.35
CA TYR A 102 7.77 3.87 -1.60
C TYR A 102 6.64 3.64 -2.61
N SER A 103 5.50 3.10 -2.15
CA SER A 103 4.32 2.88 -2.98
C SER A 103 3.73 4.20 -3.48
N ILE A 104 3.74 5.25 -2.65
CA ILE A 104 3.32 6.60 -3.03
C ILE A 104 4.19 7.18 -4.13
N VAL A 105 5.51 7.01 -4.04
CA VAL A 105 6.46 7.41 -5.10
C VAL A 105 6.19 6.61 -6.38
N ALA A 106 6.08 5.28 -6.29
CA ALA A 106 5.85 4.41 -7.44
C ALA A 106 4.53 4.71 -8.17
N GLN A 107 3.50 5.14 -7.44
CA GLN A 107 2.20 5.53 -7.98
C GLN A 107 2.13 7.02 -8.40
N ASN A 108 3.25 7.75 -8.34
CA ASN A 108 3.34 9.18 -8.64
C ASN A 108 2.36 10.05 -7.82
N LYS A 109 2.12 9.66 -6.56
CA LYS A 109 1.18 10.32 -5.63
C LYS A 109 1.85 11.33 -4.69
N CYS A 110 3.12 11.66 -4.93
CA CYS A 110 3.86 12.65 -4.16
C CYS A 110 3.30 14.09 -4.26
N GLY A 111 2.34 14.32 -5.15
CA GLY A 111 1.60 15.59 -5.25
C GLY A 111 0.60 15.82 -4.11
N LEU A 112 0.08 14.76 -3.49
CA LEU A 112 -0.92 14.86 -2.42
C LEU A 112 -0.34 15.57 -1.18
N ASN A 113 -1.14 16.40 -0.54
CA ASN A 113 -0.73 17.08 0.69
C ASN A 113 -0.43 16.10 1.82
N ALA A 114 -1.16 14.98 1.93
CA ALA A 114 -0.83 13.91 2.87
C ALA A 114 0.55 13.29 2.58
N ALA A 115 0.92 13.09 1.30
CA ALA A 115 2.27 12.64 0.92
C ALA A 115 3.35 13.68 1.27
N LYS A 116 3.06 14.97 1.06
CA LYS A 116 3.95 16.08 1.44
C LYS A 116 4.11 16.24 2.95
N ARG A 117 3.21 15.68 3.76
CA ARG A 117 3.34 15.64 5.22
C ARG A 117 4.06 14.38 5.68
N LEU A 118 3.59 13.22 5.24
CA LEU A 118 3.97 11.91 5.80
C LEU A 118 5.07 11.19 5.03
N CYS A 119 5.34 11.57 3.78
CA CYS A 119 6.32 10.93 2.91
C CYS A 119 7.39 11.91 2.41
N ARG A 120 7.77 12.86 3.26
CA ARG A 120 8.62 13.99 2.88
C ARG A 120 9.96 13.58 2.32
N LYS A 121 10.60 12.56 2.92
CA LYS A 121 11.91 12.10 2.50
C LYS A 121 11.80 11.33 1.19
N SER A 122 10.91 10.35 1.12
CA SER A 122 10.70 9.54 -0.10
C SER A 122 10.23 10.37 -1.29
N CYS A 123 9.38 11.38 -1.07
CA CYS A 123 8.87 12.25 -2.12
C CYS A 123 9.74 13.48 -2.44
N GLY A 124 10.89 13.65 -1.77
CA GLY A 124 11.79 14.78 -2.01
C GLY A 124 11.29 16.14 -1.52
N HIS A 125 10.33 16.17 -0.58
CA HIS A 125 9.71 17.38 -0.02
C HIS A 125 10.37 17.88 1.28
N CYS A 126 11.61 17.48 1.56
CA CYS A 126 12.32 17.92 2.76
C CYS A 126 12.51 19.43 2.84
N GLN A 127 12.73 20.09 1.71
CA GLN A 127 12.94 21.53 1.63
C GLN A 127 11.64 22.32 1.40
N ALA A 128 10.54 21.62 1.09
CA ALA A 128 9.25 22.25 0.87
C ALA A 128 8.57 22.57 2.22
N PRO A 129 7.81 23.68 2.32
CA PRO A 129 6.93 23.93 3.44
C PRO A 129 5.95 22.77 3.64
N VAL A 130 5.76 22.34 4.88
CA VAL A 130 4.80 21.28 5.22
C VAL A 130 3.38 21.87 5.07
N PRO A 131 2.53 21.32 4.19
CA PRO A 131 1.16 21.79 4.07
C PRO A 131 0.41 21.57 5.39
N ALA A 132 -0.35 22.57 5.84
CA ALA A 132 -1.23 22.40 6.98
C ALA A 132 -2.25 21.27 6.74
N ARG A 133 -2.70 20.62 7.81
CA ARG A 133 -3.83 19.70 7.70
C ARG A 133 -5.07 20.49 7.26
N PRO A 134 -5.83 20.00 6.26
CA PRO A 134 -7.06 20.66 5.86
C PRO A 134 -8.05 20.65 7.03
N THR A 135 -8.78 21.75 7.20
CA THR A 135 -9.85 21.84 8.19
C THR A 135 -11.15 21.36 7.55
N PRO A 136 -11.88 20.42 8.17
CA PRO A 136 -13.13 19.92 7.60
C PRO A 136 -14.18 21.03 7.51
N THR A 137 -15.02 20.95 6.47
CA THR A 137 -16.19 21.79 6.26
C THR A 137 -17.42 20.90 6.10
N ILE A 138 -18.62 21.48 6.20
CA ILE A 138 -19.89 20.74 5.98
C ILE A 138 -19.91 20.06 4.61
N GLU A 139 -19.34 20.70 3.59
CA GLU A 139 -19.34 20.20 2.20
C GLU A 139 -18.18 19.25 1.89
N CYS A 140 -17.13 19.28 2.71
CA CYS A 140 -15.87 18.57 2.45
C CYS A 140 -15.24 18.17 3.78
N PHE A 141 -15.42 16.90 4.13
CA PHE A 141 -14.83 16.26 5.29
C PHE A 141 -14.50 14.81 4.95
N ASP A 142 -13.59 14.23 5.72
CA ASP A 142 -13.33 12.80 5.69
C ASP A 142 -14.33 12.09 6.61
N GLN A 143 -14.97 11.03 6.11
CA GLN A 143 -15.91 10.21 6.88
C GLN A 143 -15.18 9.28 7.86
N ARG A 144 -13.89 9.01 7.63
CA ARG A 144 -13.04 8.21 8.52
C ARG A 144 -11.95 9.08 9.12
N GLU A 145 -11.60 8.80 10.38
CA GLU A 145 -10.57 9.54 11.11
C GLU A 145 -9.14 9.14 10.69
N ASP A 146 -8.96 7.94 10.15
CA ASP A 146 -7.67 7.37 9.77
C ASP A 146 -7.25 7.68 8.32
N CYS A 147 -8.01 8.51 7.61
CA CYS A 147 -7.76 8.86 6.21
C CYS A 147 -6.36 9.43 5.98
N GLU A 148 -5.88 10.31 6.87
CA GLU A 148 -4.55 10.91 6.75
C GLU A 148 -3.43 9.86 6.76
N SER A 149 -3.47 8.92 7.72
CA SER A 149 -2.55 7.78 7.78
C SER A 149 -2.81 6.74 6.70
N GLY A 150 -4.03 6.69 6.17
CA GLY A 150 -4.50 5.76 5.15
C GLY A 150 -4.46 6.32 3.74
N PHE A 151 -3.80 7.46 3.48
CA PHE A 151 -3.93 8.19 2.21
C PHE A 151 -3.47 7.41 0.96
N TYR A 152 -2.79 6.26 1.13
CA TYR A 152 -2.50 5.35 0.02
C TYR A 152 -3.77 4.91 -0.74
N VAL A 153 -4.94 4.97 -0.09
CA VAL A 153 -6.23 4.64 -0.73
C VAL A 153 -6.61 5.60 -1.86
N CYS A 154 -6.13 6.84 -1.81
CA CYS A 154 -6.49 7.90 -2.75
C CYS A 154 -6.13 7.50 -4.18
N GLY A 155 -7.14 7.31 -5.05
CA GLY A 155 -6.96 6.91 -6.45
C GLY A 155 -6.61 5.43 -6.70
N ALA A 156 -6.28 4.66 -5.65
CA ALA A 156 -6.11 3.20 -5.76
C ALA A 156 -7.41 2.44 -5.49
N TYR A 157 -8.23 2.97 -4.58
CA TYR A 157 -9.50 2.37 -4.14
C TYR A 157 -10.58 3.47 -4.16
N PRO A 158 -11.32 3.63 -5.27
CA PRO A 158 -12.28 4.73 -5.44
C PRO A 158 -13.35 4.81 -4.35
N GLU A 159 -13.88 3.66 -3.91
CA GLU A 159 -14.83 3.59 -2.80
C GLU A 159 -14.27 4.14 -1.48
N HIS A 160 -13.05 3.76 -1.12
CA HIS A 160 -12.39 4.25 0.10
C HIS A 160 -11.89 5.69 -0.03
N ALA A 161 -11.49 6.10 -1.25
CA ALA A 161 -11.15 7.49 -1.52
C ALA A 161 -12.38 8.40 -1.33
N ALA A 162 -13.58 7.94 -1.66
CA ALA A 162 -14.83 8.66 -1.45
C ALA A 162 -15.24 8.78 0.04
N GLU A 163 -14.71 7.93 0.91
CA GLU A 163 -14.80 8.11 2.38
C GLU A 163 -13.74 9.10 2.89
N CYS A 164 -12.65 9.31 2.15
CA CYS A 164 -11.52 10.17 2.50
C CYS A 164 -11.40 11.39 1.55
N ARG A 165 -12.52 12.05 1.23
CA ARG A 165 -12.58 13.05 0.14
C ARG A 165 -11.66 14.25 0.36
N MET A 166 -11.53 14.70 1.61
CA MET A 166 -10.70 15.84 1.96
C MET A 166 -9.23 15.46 1.92
N THR A 167 -8.85 14.34 2.51
CA THR A 167 -7.48 13.81 2.46
C THR A 167 -7.04 13.50 1.02
N CYS A 168 -7.93 12.94 0.21
CA CYS A 168 -7.67 12.57 -1.19
C CYS A 168 -7.82 13.74 -2.17
N GLU A 169 -8.14 14.95 -1.69
CA GLU A 169 -8.24 16.17 -2.49
C GLU A 169 -9.33 16.10 -3.60
N ILE A 170 -10.40 15.33 -3.36
CA ILE A 170 -11.50 15.08 -4.32
C ILE A 170 -12.83 15.74 -3.91
N CYS A 171 -12.80 16.76 -3.05
CA CYS A 171 -14.01 17.47 -2.64
C CYS A 171 -14.72 18.23 -3.78
N ASN A 172 -14.02 18.50 -4.89
CA ASN A 172 -14.61 19.16 -6.07
C ASN A 172 -15.32 18.18 -7.01
N ASP A 173 -15.20 16.86 -6.80
CA ASP A 173 -15.92 15.87 -7.58
C ASP A 173 -17.37 15.79 -7.10
N LYS A 174 -18.27 16.41 -7.87
CA LYS A 174 -19.73 16.40 -7.64
C LYS A 174 -20.40 15.03 -7.86
N SER A 175 -19.64 13.93 -7.90
CA SER A 175 -20.17 12.58 -8.15
C SER A 175 -20.68 11.86 -6.90
N ALA A 176 -20.50 12.42 -5.70
CA ALA A 176 -20.79 11.75 -4.44
C ALA A 176 -22.11 12.16 -3.76
N THR A 177 -23.07 12.73 -4.50
CA THR A 177 -24.39 13.06 -3.92
C THR A 177 -25.53 12.50 -4.77
N THR A 178 -25.82 11.22 -4.61
CA THR A 178 -27.19 10.67 -4.72
C THR A 178 -27.21 9.24 -4.17
N LYS A 179 -27.25 9.11 -2.85
CA LYS A 179 -28.04 8.04 -2.23
C LYS A 179 -29.15 8.74 -1.47
N ASN A 180 -30.35 8.74 -2.07
CA ASN A 180 -31.57 9.19 -1.42
C ASN A 180 -31.75 8.42 -0.10
N PRO A 181 -32.15 9.08 1.00
CA PRO A 181 -32.73 8.37 2.11
C PRO A 181 -34.08 7.79 1.67
N VAL A 182 -34.25 6.51 1.94
CA VAL A 182 -35.53 5.79 1.84
C VAL A 182 -36.52 6.43 2.82
N ALA A 183 -37.66 6.86 2.29
CA ALA A 183 -38.94 6.96 2.99
C ALA A 183 -40.05 6.62 2.00
#